data_AF-A0A238FKC2-F1
#
_entry.id   AF-A0A238FKC2-F1
#
_cell.length_a   1.000
_cell.length_b   1.000
_cell.length_c   1.000
_cell.angle_alpha   90.00
_cell.angle_beta   90.00
_cell.angle_gamma   90.00
#
_symmetry.space_group_name_H-M   'P 1'
#
loop_
_entity.id
_entity.type
_entity.pdbx_description
1 polymer ?
#
loop_
_entity_poly.entity_id
_entity_poly.type
_entity_poly.pdbx_seq_one_letter_code
_entity_poly.pdbx_strand_id
1 'polypeptide(L)'
;MASPSGSTPSSSSSTSRTFASLVEEERPLQAASVAMEGGMPSCIKLFDQYLSCYSLNSQIRSLYRHGTVKDCSPQFQEFKFCLSLKAQTNEERDAIWVQRRSEMWARRRMERNSEDVWEVRKNAYDNTSVDKVKEWLGNAR
;
A
#
# COMPACT_ATOMS: atom_id res chain seq x y z
N MET A 1 -12.60 23.54 30.16
CA MET A 1 -11.70 23.20 29.04
C MET A 1 -11.30 21.74 29.22
N ALA A 2 -12.01 20.81 28.57
CA ALA A 2 -11.77 19.38 28.69
C ALA A 2 -11.02 18.90 27.44
N SER A 3 -9.84 18.33 27.62
CA SER A 3 -9.04 17.73 26.55
C SER A 3 -9.68 16.42 26.07
N PRO A 4 -9.71 16.13 24.76
CA PRO A 4 -10.16 14.84 24.28
C PRO A 4 -9.04 13.81 24.44
N SER A 5 -9.37 12.71 25.13
CA SER A 5 -8.56 11.50 25.22
C SER A 5 -8.45 10.87 23.83
N GLY A 6 -7.30 11.07 23.17
CA GLY A 6 -6.95 10.32 21.97
C GLY A 6 -6.69 8.87 22.34
N SER A 7 -7.67 8.00 22.09
CA SER A 7 -7.50 6.55 22.10
C SER A 7 -6.43 6.17 21.09
N THR A 8 -5.27 5.76 21.60
CA THR A 8 -4.20 5.14 20.82
C THR A 8 -4.74 3.84 20.25
N PRO A 9 -4.79 3.63 18.92
CA PRO A 9 -5.10 2.31 18.40
C PRO A 9 -3.94 1.39 18.79
N SER A 10 -4.25 0.50 19.72
CA SER A 10 -3.45 -0.60 20.21
C SER A 10 -2.80 -1.35 19.04
N SER A 11 -1.49 -1.44 19.14
CA SER A 11 -0.60 -2.18 18.27
C SER A 11 -1.03 -3.65 18.19
N SER A 12 -1.54 -4.07 17.03
CA SER A 12 -1.87 -5.47 16.76
C SER A 12 -0.59 -6.26 16.48
N SER A 13 -0.16 -6.97 17.53
CA SER A 13 0.41 -8.33 17.54
C SER A 13 0.93 -8.90 16.22
N SER A 14 2.22 -9.29 16.28
CA SER A 14 3.01 -10.13 15.38
C SER A 14 2.36 -11.47 15.01
N THR A 15 1.28 -11.40 14.22
CA THR A 15 0.67 -12.53 13.53
C THR A 15 1.18 -12.47 12.09
N SER A 16 1.61 -13.59 11.52
CA SER A 16 2.04 -13.67 10.12
C SER A 16 1.01 -12.97 9.22
N ARG A 17 1.39 -11.84 8.60
CA ARG A 17 0.52 -11.07 7.69
C ARG A 17 0.13 -11.97 6.52
N THR A 18 -1.11 -12.43 6.49
CA THR A 18 -1.63 -13.21 5.37
C THR A 18 -2.12 -12.27 4.27
N PHE A 19 -2.06 -12.71 3.01
CA PHE A 19 -2.58 -11.91 1.90
C PHE A 19 -4.05 -11.52 2.11
N ALA A 20 -4.88 -12.48 2.56
CA ALA A 20 -6.30 -12.24 2.81
C ALA A 20 -6.55 -11.18 3.89
N SER A 21 -5.81 -11.21 5.00
CA SER A 21 -5.95 -10.19 6.05
C SER A 21 -5.55 -8.79 5.58
N LEU A 22 -4.53 -8.68 4.73
CA LEU A 22 -4.11 -7.39 4.15
C LEU A 22 -5.14 -6.85 3.16
N VAL A 23 -5.77 -7.71 2.36
CA VAL A 23 -6.84 -7.29 1.44
C VAL A 23 -8.02 -6.71 2.22
N GLU A 24 -8.42 -7.35 3.32
CA GLU A 24 -9.53 -6.87 4.15
C GLU A 24 -9.20 -5.53 4.82
N GLU A 25 -7.97 -5.34 5.30
CA GLU A 25 -7.50 -4.07 5.85
C GLU A 25 -7.46 -2.95 4.80
N GLU A 26 -7.05 -3.26 3.56
CA GLU A 26 -6.96 -2.29 2.47
C GLU A 26 -8.33 -1.90 1.89
N ARG A 27 -9.30 -2.81 1.92
CA ARG A 27 -10.62 -2.60 1.32
C ARG A 27 -11.31 -1.30 1.76
N PRO A 28 -11.44 -0.96 3.06
CA PRO A 28 -12.06 0.30 3.48
C PRO A 28 -11.25 1.53 3.05
N LEU A 29 -9.91 1.44 3.05
CA LEU A 29 -9.03 2.53 2.60
C LEU A 29 -9.23 2.81 1.10
N GLN A 30 -9.27 1.76 0.29
CA GLN A 30 -9.50 1.90 -1.15
C GLN A 30 -10.93 2.37 -1.43
N ALA A 31 -11.94 1.87 -0.71
CA ALA A 31 -13.32 2.33 -0.82
C ALA A 31 -13.44 3.83 -0.54
N ALA A 32 -12.82 4.31 0.54
CA ALA A 32 -12.79 5.73 0.87
C ALA A 32 -12.08 6.55 -0.22
N SER A 33 -10.95 6.07 -0.76
CA SER A 33 -10.24 6.77 -1.83
C SER A 33 -11.06 6.89 -3.12
N VAL A 34 -11.77 5.82 -3.51
CA VAL A 34 -12.60 5.79 -4.72
C VAL A 34 -13.83 6.67 -4.53
N ALA A 35 -14.43 6.66 -3.33
CA ALA A 35 -15.54 7.55 -3.00
C ALA A 35 -15.13 9.04 -3.08
N MET A 36 -13.94 9.41 -2.61
CA MET A 36 -13.43 10.78 -2.74
C MET A 36 -13.16 11.18 -4.20
N GLU A 37 -12.72 10.25 -5.04
CA GLU A 37 -12.47 10.48 -6.48
C GLU A 37 -13.76 10.54 -7.32
N GLY A 38 -14.91 10.20 -6.73
CA GLY A 38 -16.21 10.18 -7.42
C GLY A 38 -16.50 8.87 -8.17
N GLY A 39 -15.87 7.77 -7.77
CA GLY A 39 -16.05 6.44 -8.36
C GLY A 39 -14.86 5.98 -9.21
N MET A 40 -15.03 4.87 -9.93
CA MET A 40 -14.02 4.31 -10.83
C MET A 40 -13.70 5.30 -11.97
N PRO A 41 -12.42 5.50 -12.32
CA PRO A 41 -12.05 6.37 -13.42
C PRO A 41 -12.61 5.90 -14.77
N SER A 42 -12.89 6.86 -15.66
CA SER A 42 -13.29 6.56 -17.04
C SER A 42 -12.17 5.83 -17.80
N CYS A 43 -12.55 4.92 -18.72
CA CYS A 43 -11.56 4.18 -19.52
C CYS A 43 -10.69 5.09 -20.38
N ILE A 44 -11.19 6.27 -20.78
CA ILE A 44 -10.38 7.26 -21.50
C ILE A 44 -9.28 7.83 -20.60
N LYS A 45 -9.57 8.07 -19.32
CA LYS A 45 -8.55 8.52 -18.36
C LYS A 45 -7.45 7.48 -18.17
N LEU A 46 -7.82 6.19 -18.09
CA LEU A 46 -6.85 5.10 -18.01
C LEU A 46 -6.05 4.92 -19.31
N PHE A 47 -6.68 5.17 -20.46
CA PHE A 47 -6.01 5.19 -21.75
C PHE A 47 -4.98 6.34 -21.84
N ASP A 48 -5.34 7.54 -21.39
CA ASP A 48 -4.43 8.69 -21.34
C ASP A 48 -3.22 8.40 -20.43
N GLN A 49 -3.43 7.73 -19.31
CA GLN A 49 -2.34 7.27 -18.43
C GLN A 49 -1.41 6.27 -19.12
N TYR A 50 -1.96 5.35 -19.91
CA TYR A 50 -1.18 4.42 -20.71
C TYR A 50 -0.33 5.15 -21.77
N LEU A 51 -0.92 6.05 -22.55
CA LEU A 51 -0.18 6.84 -23.55
C LEU A 51 0.86 7.77 -22.90
N SER A 52 0.53 8.37 -21.75
CA SER A 52 1.45 9.19 -20.98
C SER A 52 2.70 8.41 -20.56
N CYS A 53 2.58 7.10 -20.28
CA CYS A 53 3.72 6.25 -19.99
C CYS A 53 4.68 6.15 -21.18
N TYR A 54 4.16 5.98 -22.40
CA TYR A 54 4.93 5.91 -23.65
C TYR A 54 5.44 7.26 -24.15
N SER A 55 5.07 8.37 -23.50
CA SER A 55 5.57 9.68 -23.89
C SER A 55 7.11 9.72 -23.88
N LEU A 56 7.69 10.41 -24.87
CA LEU A 56 9.14 10.50 -25.03
C LEU A 56 9.83 11.00 -23.75
N ASN A 57 9.24 11.98 -23.08
CA ASN A 57 9.79 12.53 -21.83
C ASN A 57 9.85 11.48 -20.71
N SER A 58 8.80 10.66 -20.55
CA SER A 58 8.76 9.58 -19.55
C SER A 58 9.82 8.51 -19.84
N GLN A 59 9.94 8.09 -21.10
CA GLN A 59 10.89 7.06 -21.52
C GLN A 59 12.35 7.52 -21.40
N ILE A 60 12.66 8.76 -21.82
CA ILE A 60 14.01 9.32 -21.71
C ILE A 60 14.43 9.44 -20.25
N ARG A 61 13.53 9.89 -19.37
CA ARG A 61 13.83 10.00 -17.93
C ARG A 61 14.10 8.64 -17.29
N SER A 62 13.32 7.61 -17.65
CA SER A 62 13.55 6.24 -17.18
C SER A 62 14.90 5.71 -17.67
N LEU A 63 15.19 5.90 -18.95
CA LEU A 63 16.45 5.48 -19.54
C LEU A 63 17.65 6.17 -18.88
N TYR A 64 17.55 7.47 -18.60
CA TYR A 64 18.60 8.22 -17.91
C TYR A 64 18.83 7.74 -16.47
N ARG A 65 17.75 7.47 -15.71
CA ARG A 65 17.87 7.12 -14.29
C ARG A 65 18.18 5.64 -14.05
N HIS A 66 17.62 4.75 -14.85
CA HIS A 66 17.63 3.31 -14.61
C HIS A 66 18.35 2.52 -15.72
N GLY A 67 18.72 3.15 -16.84
CA GLY A 67 19.35 2.47 -17.98
C GLY A 67 18.39 1.62 -18.80
N THR A 68 17.09 1.62 -18.47
CA THR A 68 16.06 0.82 -19.13
C THR A 68 14.86 1.68 -19.52
N VAL A 69 14.23 1.30 -20.63
CA VAL A 69 12.91 1.84 -20.98
C VAL A 69 11.91 1.43 -19.90
N LYS A 70 10.99 2.34 -19.57
CA LYS A 70 9.96 2.07 -18.57
C LYS A 70 9.03 0.98 -19.07
N ASP A 71 8.71 0.02 -18.21
CA ASP A 71 7.64 -0.94 -18.48
C ASP A 71 6.28 -0.27 -18.28
N CYS A 72 5.50 -0.22 -19.36
CA CYS A 72 4.16 0.38 -19.39
C CYS A 72 3.03 -0.68 -19.40
N SER A 73 3.37 -1.97 -19.23
CA SER A 73 2.41 -3.07 -19.13
C SER A 73 1.37 -2.87 -18.00
N PRO A 74 1.72 -2.36 -16.80
CA PRO A 74 0.73 -2.17 -15.74
C PRO A 74 -0.39 -1.18 -16.14
N GLN A 75 -0.05 -0.07 -16.77
CA GLN A 75 -1.04 0.93 -17.23
C GLN A 75 -1.93 0.36 -18.34
N PHE A 76 -1.36 -0.46 -19.22
CA PHE A 76 -2.14 -1.16 -20.24
C PHE A 76 -3.13 -2.15 -19.64
N GLN A 77 -2.73 -2.88 -18.60
CA GLN A 77 -3.62 -3.81 -17.89
C GLN A 77 -4.79 -3.07 -17.22
N GLU A 78 -4.57 -1.90 -16.64
CA GLU A 78 -5.65 -1.06 -16.11
C GLU A 78 -6.66 -0.65 -17.20
N PHE A 79 -6.16 -0.21 -18.35
CA PHE A 79 -7.00 0.14 -19.49
C PHE A 79 -7.82 -1.07 -19.98
N LYS A 80 -7.16 -2.21 -20.19
CA LYS A 80 -7.81 -3.45 -20.62
C LYS A 80 -8.86 -3.93 -19.62
N PHE A 81 -8.57 -3.81 -18.33
CA PHE A 81 -9.53 -4.13 -17.27
C PHE A 81 -10.76 -3.23 -17.33
N CYS A 82 -10.58 -1.92 -17.52
CA CYS A 82 -11.71 -1.00 -17.67
C CYS A 82 -12.61 -1.38 -18.85
N LEU A 83 -12.03 -1.78 -19.98
CA LEU A 83 -12.79 -2.26 -21.13
C LEU A 83 -13.60 -3.51 -20.82
N SER A 84 -13.06 -4.44 -20.02
CA SER A 84 -13.79 -5.66 -19.62
C SER A 84 -14.99 -5.38 -18.72
N LEU A 85 -14.99 -4.25 -18.01
CA LEU A 85 -16.07 -3.85 -17.10
C LEU A 85 -17.13 -2.94 -17.76
N LYS A 86 -17.01 -2.66 -19.06
CA LYS A 86 -17.91 -1.74 -19.78
C LYS A 86 -19.39 -2.17 -19.75
N ALA A 87 -19.67 -3.46 -19.61
CA ALA A 87 -21.02 -3.99 -19.59
C ALA A 87 -21.70 -3.92 -18.20
N GLN A 88 -20.96 -3.62 -17.14
CA GLN A 88 -21.44 -3.63 -15.76
C GLN A 88 -22.06 -2.28 -15.35
N THR A 89 -22.91 -2.29 -14.32
CA THR A 89 -23.46 -1.06 -13.73
C THR A 89 -22.38 -0.24 -13.01
N ASN A 90 -22.59 1.07 -12.84
CA ASN A 90 -21.57 1.92 -12.20
C ASN A 90 -21.24 1.48 -10.77
N GLU A 91 -22.22 1.04 -9.99
CA GLU A 91 -22.02 0.56 -8.61
C GLU A 91 -21.20 -0.74 -8.58
N GLU A 92 -21.50 -1.69 -9.46
CA GLU A 92 -20.73 -2.94 -9.57
C GLU A 92 -19.30 -2.67 -10.03
N ARG A 93 -19.10 -1.73 -10.95
CA ARG A 93 -17.77 -1.34 -11.44
C ARG A 93 -16.93 -0.76 -10.31
N ASP A 94 -17.51 0.08 -9.47
CA ASP A 94 -16.83 0.69 -8.33
C ASP A 94 -16.45 -0.37 -7.29
N ALA A 95 -17.37 -1.30 -6.97
CA ALA A 95 -17.10 -2.39 -6.04
C ALA A 95 -15.96 -3.31 -6.53
N ILE A 96 -15.99 -3.69 -7.81
CA ILE A 96 -14.95 -4.51 -8.44
C ILE A 96 -13.62 -3.76 -8.49
N TRP A 97 -13.65 -2.45 -8.79
CA TRP A 97 -12.46 -1.61 -8.82
C TRP A 97 -11.79 -1.50 -7.45
N VAL A 98 -12.57 -1.27 -6.39
CA VAL A 98 -12.09 -1.24 -5.01
C VAL A 98 -11.45 -2.57 -4.63
N GLN A 99 -12.10 -3.69 -4.94
CA GLN A 99 -11.56 -5.02 -4.65
C GLN A 99 -10.21 -5.24 -5.34
N ARG A 100 -10.13 -5.04 -6.66
CA ARG A 100 -8.88 -5.23 -7.40
C ARG A 100 -7.76 -4.31 -6.89
N ARG A 101 -8.10 -3.07 -6.54
CA ARG A 101 -7.14 -2.12 -5.98
C ARG A 101 -6.66 -2.56 -4.60
N SER A 102 -7.54 -3.07 -3.75
CA SER A 102 -7.18 -3.63 -2.44
C SER A 102 -6.21 -4.82 -2.57
N GLU A 103 -6.45 -5.72 -3.54
CA GLU A 103 -5.54 -6.84 -3.84
C GLU A 103 -4.16 -6.35 -4.34
N MET A 104 -4.13 -5.33 -5.18
CA MET A 104 -2.89 -4.75 -5.69
C MET A 104 -2.08 -4.10 -4.56
N TRP A 105 -2.73 -3.36 -3.66
CA TRP A 105 -2.06 -2.76 -2.51
C TRP A 105 -1.63 -3.78 -1.47
N ALA A 106 -2.43 -4.82 -1.23
CA ALA A 106 -2.05 -5.94 -0.39
C ALA A 106 -0.81 -6.67 -0.93
N ARG A 107 -0.73 -6.88 -2.25
CA ARG A 107 0.46 -7.48 -2.89
C ARG A 107 1.71 -6.62 -2.68
N ARG A 108 1.59 -5.30 -2.84
CA ARG A 108 2.70 -4.36 -2.57
C ARG A 108 3.14 -4.38 -1.11
N ARG A 109 2.22 -4.54 -0.16
CA ARG A 109 2.53 -4.65 1.28
C ARG A 109 3.13 -6.00 1.68
N MET A 110 2.92 -7.04 0.89
CA MET A 110 3.59 -8.33 1.08
C MET A 110 5.06 -8.30 0.63
N GLU A 111 5.42 -7.41 -0.29
CA GLU A 111 6.82 -7.18 -0.62
C GLU A 111 7.54 -6.54 0.58
N ARG A 112 8.88 -6.62 0.59
CA ARG A 112 9.70 -6.11 1.70
C ARG A 112 9.39 -4.64 1.94
N ASN A 113 8.81 -4.33 3.10
CA ASN A 113 8.43 -2.98 3.46
C ASN A 113 9.39 -2.40 4.51
N SER A 114 9.49 -1.07 4.54
CA SER A 114 10.22 -0.34 5.57
C SER A 114 9.67 -0.58 7.00
N GLU A 115 8.39 -0.90 7.13
CA GLU A 115 7.76 -1.31 8.41
C GLU A 115 8.45 -2.52 9.03
N ASP A 116 8.96 -3.44 8.22
CA ASP A 116 9.65 -4.64 8.70
C ASP A 116 10.92 -4.28 9.49
N VAL A 117 11.59 -3.18 9.12
CA VAL A 117 12.77 -2.66 9.83
C VAL A 117 12.40 -2.19 11.24
N TRP A 118 11.22 -1.59 11.40
CA TRP A 118 10.75 -1.12 12.70
C TRP A 118 10.36 -2.28 13.61
N GLU A 119 9.77 -3.35 13.07
CA GLU A 119 9.50 -4.58 13.84
C GLU A 119 10.79 -5.25 14.32
N VAL A 120 11.80 -5.34 13.45
CA VAL A 120 13.13 -5.85 13.85
C VAL A 120 13.74 -4.98 14.96
N ARG A 121 13.58 -3.65 14.89
CA ARG A 121 14.09 -2.73 15.91
C ARG A 121 13.36 -2.89 17.26
N LYS A 122 12.03 -3.11 17.26
CA LYS A 122 11.28 -3.37 18.50
C LYS A 122 11.79 -4.61 19.21
N ASN A 123 12.07 -5.67 18.45
CA ASN A 123 12.56 -6.94 19.00
C ASN A 123 14.04 -6.87 19.45
N ALA A 124 14.82 -5.91 18.94
CA ALA A 124 16.22 -5.72 19.33
C ALA A 124 16.38 -5.04 20.71
N TYR A 125 15.42 -4.20 21.10
CA TYR A 125 15.34 -3.60 22.44
C TYR A 125 14.34 -4.38 23.31
N ASP A 126 14.50 -5.69 23.39
CA ASP A 126 13.78 -6.48 24.39
C ASP A 126 14.28 -6.10 25.79
N ASN A 127 13.38 -6.16 26.77
CA ASN A 127 13.59 -5.81 28.18
C ASN A 127 14.81 -6.51 28.79
N THR A 128 15.25 -7.63 28.20
CA THR A 128 16.51 -8.32 28.52
C THR A 128 17.75 -7.42 28.43
N SER A 129 17.78 -6.47 27.50
CA SER A 129 18.85 -5.47 27.40
C SER A 129 18.81 -4.45 28.54
N VAL A 130 17.61 -4.02 28.94
CA VAL A 130 17.38 -3.12 30.07
C VAL A 130 17.70 -3.83 31.39
N ASP A 131 17.34 -5.10 31.52
CA ASP A 131 17.61 -5.91 32.71
C ASP A 131 19.10 -6.20 32.87
N LYS A 132 19.82 -6.49 31.77
CA LYS A 132 21.29 -6.55 31.77
C LYS A 132 21.91 -5.23 32.22
N VAL A 133 21.44 -4.09 31.72
CA VAL A 133 21.96 -2.79 32.15
C VAL A 133 21.71 -2.54 33.65
N LYS A 134 20.54 -2.94 34.18
CA LYS A 134 20.25 -2.87 35.63
C LYS A 134 21.13 -3.80 36.45
N GLU A 135 21.40 -5.02 35.98
CA GLU A 135 22.31 -5.97 36.62
C GLU A 135 23.74 -5.41 36.69
N TRP A 136 24.24 -4.84 35.60
CA TRP A 136 25.55 -4.17 35.57
C TRP A 136 25.61 -2.99 36.54
N LEU A 137 24.56 -2.17 36.62
CA LEU A 137 24.49 -1.04 37.56
C LEU A 137 24.33 -1.49 39.02
N GLY A 138 23.70 -2.64 39.26
CA GLY A 138 23.54 -3.25 40.59
C GLY A 138 24.83 -3.89 41.12
N ASN A 139 25.64 -4.48 40.23
CA ASN A 139 26.95 -5.06 40.57
C ASN A 139 28.09 -4.01 40.64
N ALA A 140 27.85 -2.77 40.21
CA ALA A 140 28.82 -1.68 40.26
C ALA A 140 28.86 -0.92 41.61
N ARG A 141 28.31 -1.49 42.68
CA ARG A 141 28.34 -0.95 44.04
C ARG A 141 29.08 -1.88 44.99
#